data_AF-A0A8C1AVR6-F1
#
_entry.id   AF-A0A8C1AVR6-F1
#
_cell.length_a   1.000
_cell.length_b   1.000
_cell.length_c   1.000
_cell.angle_alpha   90.00
_cell.angle_beta   90.00
_cell.angle_gamma   90.00
#
_symmetry.space_group_name_H-M   'P 1'
#
loop_
_entity.id
_entity.type
_entity.pdbx_description
1 polymer ?
#
loop_
_entity_poly.entity_id
_entity_poly.type
_entity_poly.pdbx_seq_one_letter_code
_entity_poly.pdbx_strand_id
1 'polypeptide(L)'
;MNHLASGNIAHYEVFDNDTATHVVTAVLYGANACFVFDREVASDEDRNTVEGEVKAAFDKLKGISVGAQIDLSLNDKQKTAVQKMSCTFYGDFQLPSNPTSFEDALRVFADLPKLLGENRELAVPLKVWLYPLDKLHSHAAKLQKDISIGLIKNVESVFENLSTIEMKCSDLLKDTPSLAFAGFCDKIMHMKQNCHIYKLSFMEKLGSLLPKIHGDIEKETALIELLHDHEECPFRGRDLEKWMKGKEQESVIIKTLLRQLTDFGATVEENLDKILIDLEVENVISYTFTSFEWPDVLLSKQKAFLSPSTKGNNSEDAPDFKQKTGFTSDIKKNMKSNLKIFKKLIKSKTCKPAKFIVASKEIKNNPGSCIILYENGSGEATCFTPPLKPACPVTEQISGHSVVLKVPSTCPATEELRLLYKMKEEKEWKSQSVLQSHDTVTLIDLSPDTEYEMKYTAVGKLNYTVDSDVIH
;
A
#
# COMPACT_ATOMS: atom_id res chain seq x y z
N MET A 1 42.77 -44.16 -5.02
CA MET A 1 43.03 -42.83 -5.62
C MET A 1 44.40 -42.82 -6.31
N ASN A 2 44.63 -43.66 -7.32
CA ASN A 2 45.93 -43.66 -8.02
C ASN A 2 46.07 -42.46 -8.98
N HIS A 3 44.95 -41.86 -9.40
CA HIS A 3 44.90 -40.69 -10.28
C HIS A 3 45.38 -39.38 -9.64
N LEU A 4 45.45 -39.30 -8.30
CA LEU A 4 45.94 -38.12 -7.57
C LEU A 4 47.41 -38.28 -7.11
N ALA A 5 48.09 -39.35 -7.53
CA ALA A 5 49.50 -39.56 -7.21
C ALA A 5 50.40 -38.63 -8.04
N SER A 6 51.54 -38.25 -7.47
CA SER A 6 52.57 -37.45 -8.15
C SER A 6 52.98 -38.13 -9.47
N GLY A 7 52.83 -37.42 -10.60
CA GLY A 7 53.05 -37.92 -11.96
C GLY A 7 51.78 -38.23 -12.77
N ASN A 8 50.61 -38.33 -12.14
CA ASN A 8 49.33 -38.59 -12.83
C ASN A 8 48.43 -37.35 -12.96
N ILE A 9 48.87 -36.20 -12.44
CA ILE A 9 48.15 -34.93 -12.50
C ILE A 9 48.51 -34.21 -13.80
N ALA A 10 47.54 -34.06 -14.70
CA ALA A 10 47.76 -33.46 -16.03
C ALA A 10 47.90 -31.93 -16.01
N HIS A 11 47.32 -31.25 -15.02
CA HIS A 11 47.24 -29.79 -14.94
C HIS A 11 47.89 -29.28 -13.65
N TYR A 12 49.22 -29.34 -13.59
CA TYR A 12 49.96 -28.92 -12.40
C TYR A 12 49.89 -27.41 -12.18
N GLU A 13 49.75 -26.65 -13.27
CA GLU A 13 49.60 -25.19 -13.27
C GLU A 13 48.43 -24.67 -12.42
N VAL A 14 47.42 -25.51 -12.14
CA VAL A 14 46.30 -25.15 -11.27
C VAL A 14 46.76 -24.88 -9.83
N PHE A 15 47.82 -25.53 -9.37
CA PHE A 15 48.37 -25.33 -8.03
C PHE A 15 49.08 -23.99 -7.86
N ASP A 16 49.57 -23.39 -8.95
CA ASP A 16 50.39 -22.17 -8.90
C ASP A 16 49.60 -20.91 -9.28
N ASN A 17 48.44 -21.05 -9.93
CA ASN A 17 47.67 -19.93 -10.48
C ASN A 17 46.50 -19.46 -9.58
N ASP A 18 46.36 -19.98 -8.36
CA ASP A 18 45.27 -19.69 -7.41
C ASP A 18 43.85 -19.82 -8.00
N THR A 19 43.70 -20.64 -9.05
CA THR A 19 42.44 -20.76 -9.81
C THR A 19 41.37 -21.60 -9.12
N ALA A 20 41.75 -22.48 -8.19
CA ALA A 20 40.84 -23.35 -7.45
C ALA A 20 41.43 -23.72 -6.09
N THR A 21 40.55 -23.98 -5.12
CA THR A 21 40.94 -24.47 -3.78
C THR A 21 40.64 -25.97 -3.58
N HIS A 22 39.78 -26.55 -4.42
CA HIS A 22 39.34 -27.93 -4.30
C HIS A 22 39.20 -28.60 -5.68
N VAL A 23 39.31 -29.94 -5.70
CA VAL A 23 39.00 -30.78 -6.86
C VAL A 23 37.80 -31.69 -6.59
N VAL A 24 36.96 -31.90 -7.60
CA VAL A 24 35.85 -32.84 -7.51
C VAL A 24 36.38 -34.28 -7.50
N THR A 25 35.97 -35.07 -6.50
CA THR A 25 36.39 -36.47 -6.35
C THR A 25 35.26 -37.47 -6.51
N ALA A 26 34.02 -37.05 -6.29
CA ALA A 26 32.82 -37.83 -6.56
C ALA A 26 31.66 -36.90 -6.88
N VAL A 27 30.72 -37.41 -7.68
CA VAL A 27 29.48 -36.73 -8.04
C VAL A 27 28.33 -37.73 -7.93
N LEU A 28 27.27 -37.33 -7.22
CA LEU A 28 26.00 -38.05 -7.17
C LEU A 28 25.08 -37.42 -8.22
N TYR A 29 24.65 -38.23 -9.17
CA TYR A 29 23.70 -37.84 -10.19
C TYR A 29 22.27 -38.20 -9.79
N GLY A 30 21.33 -37.33 -10.14
CA GLY A 30 19.90 -37.50 -9.94
C GLY A 30 19.12 -36.34 -10.56
N ALA A 31 17.89 -36.10 -10.12
CA ALA A 31 17.13 -34.92 -10.51
C ALA A 31 16.19 -34.53 -9.37
N ASN A 32 16.05 -33.23 -9.14
CA ASN A 32 15.10 -32.67 -8.20
C ASN A 32 13.94 -31.99 -8.95
N ALA A 33 12.76 -32.03 -8.33
CA ALA A 33 11.58 -31.31 -8.77
C ALA A 33 10.95 -30.62 -7.56
N CYS A 34 10.63 -29.35 -7.73
CA CYS A 34 9.95 -28.52 -6.76
C CYS A 34 8.65 -28.00 -7.39
N PHE A 35 7.53 -28.28 -6.75
CA PHE A 35 6.21 -27.80 -7.13
C PHE A 35 5.79 -26.77 -6.09
N VAL A 36 5.78 -25.50 -6.49
CA VAL A 36 5.34 -24.39 -5.64
C VAL A 36 3.86 -24.18 -5.89
N PHE A 37 3.03 -24.37 -4.87
CA PHE A 37 1.59 -24.14 -4.97
C PHE A 37 1.25 -22.81 -4.30
N ASP A 38 0.74 -21.87 -5.08
CA ASP A 38 0.36 -20.54 -4.61
C ASP A 38 -1.16 -20.37 -4.62
N ARG A 39 -1.67 -19.63 -3.63
CA ARG A 39 -3.07 -19.23 -3.54
C ARG A 39 -3.12 -17.71 -3.39
N GLU A 40 -3.54 -17.02 -4.44
CA GLU A 40 -3.80 -15.57 -4.38
C GLU A 40 -5.08 -15.32 -3.59
N VAL A 41 -5.05 -14.44 -2.59
CA VAL A 41 -6.15 -14.23 -1.62
C VAL A 41 -6.64 -12.79 -1.71
N ALA A 42 -7.96 -12.60 -1.84
CA ALA A 42 -8.55 -11.27 -1.76
C ALA A 42 -8.70 -10.79 -0.31
N SER A 43 -8.68 -9.47 -0.10
CA SER A 43 -8.66 -8.89 1.25
C SER A 43 -9.92 -9.14 2.10
N ASP A 44 -11.02 -9.52 1.47
CA ASP A 44 -12.31 -9.83 2.08
C ASP A 44 -12.53 -11.33 2.35
N GLU A 45 -11.60 -12.19 1.91
CA GLU A 45 -11.67 -13.61 2.20
C GLU A 45 -11.35 -13.92 3.66
N ASP A 46 -12.11 -14.86 4.25
CA ASP A 46 -11.91 -15.28 5.63
C ASP A 46 -10.63 -16.11 5.77
N ARG A 47 -9.75 -15.68 6.68
CA ARG A 47 -8.45 -16.31 6.91
C ARG A 47 -8.56 -17.79 7.30
N ASN A 48 -9.56 -18.16 8.12
CA ASN A 48 -9.72 -19.55 8.57
C ASN A 48 -10.16 -20.44 7.40
N THR A 49 -10.99 -19.91 6.51
CA THR A 49 -11.43 -20.57 5.29
C THR A 49 -10.24 -20.82 4.36
N VAL A 50 -9.41 -19.79 4.12
CA VAL A 50 -8.18 -19.92 3.31
C VAL A 50 -7.21 -20.93 3.92
N GLU A 51 -6.97 -20.87 5.23
CA GLU A 51 -6.11 -21.83 5.93
C GLU A 51 -6.65 -23.27 5.80
N GLY A 52 -7.96 -23.44 5.91
CA GLY A 52 -8.65 -24.71 5.69
C GLY A 52 -8.49 -25.24 4.26
N GLU A 53 -8.61 -24.38 3.25
CA GLU A 53 -8.38 -24.72 1.83
C GLU A 53 -6.93 -25.18 1.59
N VAL A 54 -5.96 -24.41 2.09
CA VAL A 54 -4.52 -24.76 1.97
C VAL A 54 -4.22 -26.08 2.67
N LYS A 55 -4.76 -26.29 3.87
CA LYS A 55 -4.60 -27.55 4.61
C LYS A 55 -5.21 -28.73 3.86
N ALA A 56 -6.39 -28.56 3.27
CA ALA A 56 -7.05 -29.62 2.50
C ALA A 56 -6.24 -30.03 1.26
N ALA A 57 -5.63 -29.08 0.56
CA ALA A 57 -4.74 -29.35 -0.56
C ALA A 57 -3.44 -30.03 -0.09
N PHE A 58 -2.83 -29.55 0.99
CA PHE A 58 -1.63 -30.16 1.57
C PHE A 58 -1.85 -31.60 2.06
N ASP A 59 -2.99 -31.88 2.69
CA ASP A 59 -3.32 -33.24 3.13
C ASP A 59 -3.54 -34.20 1.95
N LYS A 60 -3.97 -33.69 0.78
CA LYS A 60 -3.98 -34.50 -0.46
C LYS A 60 -2.56 -34.84 -0.92
N LEU A 61 -1.61 -33.90 -0.80
CA LEU A 61 -0.21 -34.11 -1.19
C LEU A 61 0.53 -35.08 -0.27
N LYS A 62 0.23 -35.09 1.05
CA LYS A 62 0.88 -35.99 2.04
C LYS A 62 0.82 -37.48 1.71
N GLY A 63 -0.17 -37.92 0.93
CA GLY A 63 -0.37 -39.32 0.58
C GLY A 63 0.28 -39.76 -0.73
N ILE A 64 0.93 -38.83 -1.46
CA ILE A 64 1.40 -39.08 -2.82
C ILE A 64 2.83 -39.61 -2.79
N SER A 65 3.04 -40.76 -3.41
CA SER A 65 4.36 -41.39 -3.56
C SER A 65 4.80 -41.39 -5.02
N VAL A 66 6.09 -41.10 -5.25
CA VAL A 66 6.70 -41.07 -6.59
C VAL A 66 6.59 -42.46 -7.23
N GLY A 67 6.07 -42.53 -8.47
CA GLY A 67 5.95 -43.76 -9.24
C GLY A 67 4.78 -44.69 -8.85
N ALA A 68 3.98 -44.32 -7.85
CA ALA A 68 2.72 -45.01 -7.55
C ALA A 68 1.59 -44.51 -8.47
N GLN A 69 0.57 -45.32 -8.69
CA GLN A 69 -0.66 -44.85 -9.33
C GLN A 69 -1.30 -43.80 -8.41
N ILE A 70 -1.23 -42.54 -8.81
CA ILE A 70 -1.74 -41.43 -8.02
C ILE A 70 -3.27 -41.47 -8.11
N ASP A 71 -3.92 -41.59 -6.95
CA ASP A 71 -5.35 -41.39 -6.86
C ASP A 71 -5.65 -39.89 -7.07
N LEU A 72 -6.14 -39.56 -8.26
CA LEU A 72 -6.57 -38.21 -8.63
C LEU A 72 -7.95 -37.87 -8.06
N SER A 73 -8.62 -38.77 -7.34
CA SER A 73 -9.93 -38.50 -6.76
C SER A 73 -9.84 -37.40 -5.68
N LEU A 74 -10.67 -36.38 -5.83
CA LEU A 74 -10.79 -35.27 -4.90
C LEU A 74 -12.20 -35.27 -4.35
N ASN A 75 -12.35 -35.12 -3.03
CA ASN A 75 -13.67 -34.82 -2.48
C ASN A 75 -14.07 -33.38 -2.80
N ASP A 76 -15.35 -33.03 -2.66
CA ASP A 76 -15.86 -31.71 -3.06
C ASP A 76 -15.13 -30.53 -2.40
N LYS A 77 -14.73 -30.69 -1.13
CA LYS A 77 -13.96 -29.67 -0.39
C LYS A 77 -12.55 -29.50 -0.95
N GLN A 78 -11.86 -30.60 -1.23
CA GLN A 78 -10.53 -30.59 -1.84
C GLN A 78 -10.57 -30.02 -3.24
N LYS A 79 -11.57 -30.40 -4.05
CA LYS A 79 -11.74 -29.92 -5.42
C LYS A 79 -11.86 -28.39 -5.46
N THR A 80 -12.71 -27.85 -4.59
CA THR A 80 -12.89 -26.39 -4.47
C THR A 80 -11.59 -25.70 -4.04
N ALA A 81 -10.83 -26.31 -3.13
CA ALA A 81 -9.56 -25.76 -2.65
C ALA A 81 -8.47 -25.74 -3.73
N VAL A 82 -8.26 -26.86 -4.43
CA VAL A 82 -7.17 -26.98 -5.42
C VAL A 82 -7.43 -26.18 -6.70
N GLN A 83 -8.70 -25.94 -7.06
CA GLN A 83 -9.06 -25.11 -8.22
C GLN A 83 -8.64 -23.65 -8.09
N LYS A 84 -8.42 -23.16 -6.86
CA LYS A 84 -7.95 -21.80 -6.59
C LYS A 84 -6.43 -21.71 -6.46
N MET A 85 -5.72 -22.83 -6.62
CA MET A 85 -4.27 -22.89 -6.54
C MET A 85 -3.64 -22.84 -7.92
N SER A 86 -2.59 -22.06 -8.06
CA SER A 86 -1.66 -22.16 -9.18
C SER A 86 -0.48 -23.06 -8.79
N CYS A 87 0.21 -23.59 -9.79
CA CYS A 87 1.47 -24.30 -9.62
C CYS A 87 2.58 -23.60 -10.41
N THR A 88 3.74 -23.44 -9.78
CA THR A 88 4.99 -23.07 -10.45
C THR A 88 6.00 -24.20 -10.27
N PHE A 89 6.51 -24.73 -11.38
CA PHE A 89 7.48 -25.82 -11.39
C PHE A 89 8.91 -25.32 -11.53
N TYR A 90 9.79 -25.85 -10.67
CA TYR A 90 11.24 -25.71 -10.77
C TYR A 90 11.86 -27.10 -10.68
N GLY A 91 12.56 -27.57 -11.69
CA GLY A 91 13.19 -28.88 -11.61
C GLY A 91 14.14 -29.17 -12.76
N ASP A 92 14.93 -30.23 -12.57
CA ASP A 92 15.99 -30.67 -13.49
C ASP A 92 15.45 -31.53 -14.65
N PHE A 93 14.14 -31.47 -14.91
CA PHE A 93 13.45 -32.32 -15.89
C PHE A 93 13.07 -31.52 -17.12
N GLN A 94 13.32 -32.08 -18.30
CA GLN A 94 12.87 -31.49 -19.55
C GLN A 94 11.39 -31.84 -19.78
N LEU A 95 10.51 -30.88 -19.48
CA LEU A 95 9.08 -31.01 -19.71
C LEU A 95 8.68 -30.38 -21.05
N PRO A 96 7.73 -30.97 -21.81
CA PRO A 96 7.14 -30.31 -22.98
C PRO A 96 6.42 -29.01 -22.62
N SER A 97 5.80 -28.98 -21.44
CA SER A 97 5.14 -27.81 -20.85
C SER A 97 5.16 -27.90 -19.33
N ASN A 98 5.43 -26.79 -18.66
CA ASN A 98 5.41 -26.73 -17.20
C ASN A 98 3.97 -26.83 -16.66
N PRO A 99 3.73 -27.53 -15.53
CA PRO A 99 2.42 -27.58 -14.91
C PRO A 99 2.06 -26.22 -14.32
N THR A 100 0.83 -25.77 -14.55
CA THR A 100 0.30 -24.51 -14.01
C THR A 100 -0.86 -24.70 -13.03
N SER A 101 -1.37 -25.94 -12.91
CA SER A 101 -2.48 -26.31 -12.03
C SER A 101 -2.09 -27.44 -11.07
N PHE A 102 -2.88 -27.64 -10.02
CA PHE A 102 -2.68 -28.73 -9.08
C PHE A 102 -2.73 -30.11 -9.76
N GLU A 103 -3.67 -30.29 -10.68
CA GLU A 103 -3.88 -31.57 -11.37
C GLU A 103 -2.75 -31.87 -12.36
N ASP A 104 -2.26 -30.86 -13.08
CA ASP A 104 -1.10 -31.01 -13.96
C ASP A 104 0.16 -31.33 -13.16
N ALA A 105 0.34 -30.70 -12.00
CA ALA A 105 1.44 -30.98 -11.10
C ALA A 105 1.44 -32.45 -10.66
N LEU A 106 0.28 -33.02 -10.32
CA LEU A 106 0.18 -34.44 -9.97
C LEU A 106 0.51 -35.37 -11.14
N ARG A 107 0.06 -35.03 -12.36
CA ARG A 107 0.41 -35.81 -13.56
C ARG A 107 1.90 -35.81 -13.81
N VAL A 108 2.52 -34.62 -13.81
CA VAL A 108 3.97 -34.46 -13.97
C VAL A 108 4.69 -35.24 -12.88
N PHE A 109 4.26 -35.13 -11.62
CA PHE A 109 4.83 -35.85 -10.49
C PHE A 109 4.82 -37.38 -10.70
N ALA A 110 3.72 -37.93 -11.23
CA ALA A 110 3.62 -39.37 -11.54
C ALA A 110 4.64 -39.82 -12.59
N ASP A 111 4.93 -38.95 -13.55
CA ASP A 111 5.78 -39.26 -14.69
C ASP A 111 7.27 -38.95 -14.46
N LEU A 112 7.63 -38.19 -13.40
CA LEU A 112 9.03 -37.84 -13.08
C LEU A 112 10.01 -39.04 -13.19
N PRO A 113 9.71 -40.24 -12.67
CA PRO A 113 10.65 -41.37 -12.78
C PRO A 113 10.94 -41.79 -14.22
N LYS A 114 9.96 -41.65 -15.12
CA LYS A 114 10.08 -42.01 -16.54
C LYS A 114 10.88 -40.95 -17.31
N LEU A 115 10.89 -39.71 -16.82
CA LEU A 115 11.54 -38.57 -17.47
C LEU A 115 13.06 -38.54 -17.27
N LEU A 116 13.64 -39.48 -16.51
CA LEU A 116 15.09 -39.61 -16.35
C LEU A 116 15.77 -40.35 -17.52
N GLY A 117 14.99 -40.96 -18.42
CA GLY A 117 15.51 -41.88 -19.43
C GLY A 117 15.67 -43.31 -18.90
N GLU A 118 15.78 -44.29 -19.81
CA GLU A 118 15.77 -45.72 -19.47
C GLU A 118 16.94 -46.11 -18.56
N ASN A 119 18.09 -45.48 -18.76
CA ASN A 119 19.32 -45.68 -18.00
C ASN A 119 19.65 -44.49 -17.08
N ARG A 120 18.68 -43.60 -16.84
CA ARG A 120 18.85 -42.35 -16.07
C ARG A 120 19.86 -41.40 -16.69
N GLU A 121 20.02 -41.46 -18.00
CA GLU A 121 20.98 -40.66 -18.77
C GLU A 121 20.71 -39.15 -18.74
N LEU A 122 19.50 -38.74 -18.35
CA LEU A 122 19.12 -37.33 -18.20
C LEU A 122 19.33 -36.80 -16.77
N ALA A 123 19.90 -37.61 -15.87
CA ALA A 123 20.22 -37.17 -14.53
C ALA A 123 21.33 -36.10 -14.52
N VAL A 124 21.21 -35.12 -13.62
CA VAL A 124 22.16 -34.03 -13.42
C VAL A 124 22.95 -34.19 -12.11
N PRO A 125 24.10 -33.53 -11.94
CA PRO A 125 24.83 -33.51 -10.67
C PRO A 125 23.99 -32.89 -9.53
N LEU A 126 23.66 -33.66 -8.50
CA LEU A 126 22.94 -33.17 -7.30
C LEU A 126 23.87 -32.84 -6.14
N LYS A 127 24.91 -33.66 -5.95
CA LYS A 127 25.86 -33.50 -4.84
C LYS A 127 27.27 -33.80 -5.31
N VAL A 128 28.19 -32.90 -4.98
CA VAL A 128 29.62 -33.03 -5.30
C VAL A 128 30.43 -33.19 -4.03
N TRP A 129 31.43 -34.07 -4.07
CA TRP A 129 32.42 -34.19 -3.00
C TRP A 129 33.72 -33.55 -3.46
N LEU A 130 34.15 -32.57 -2.69
CA LEU A 130 35.33 -31.77 -2.96
C LEU A 130 36.48 -32.24 -2.07
N TYR A 131 37.67 -32.43 -2.66
CA TYR A 131 38.90 -32.70 -1.94
C TYR A 131 39.80 -31.47 -1.98
N PRO A 132 40.32 -30.99 -0.83
CA PRO A 132 41.18 -29.81 -0.79
C PRO A 132 42.49 -30.02 -1.56
N LEU A 133 42.87 -29.05 -2.40
CA LEU A 133 44.10 -29.14 -3.20
C LEU A 133 45.37 -28.95 -2.36
N ASP A 134 45.30 -28.20 -1.26
CA ASP A 134 46.41 -27.97 -0.33
C ASP A 134 46.92 -29.25 0.35
N LYS A 135 46.07 -30.28 0.42
CA LYS A 135 46.45 -31.63 0.87
C LYS A 135 47.21 -32.44 -0.19
N LEU A 136 47.15 -32.04 -1.45
CA LEU A 136 47.90 -32.64 -2.56
C LEU A 136 49.20 -31.90 -2.82
N HIS A 137 49.18 -30.56 -2.75
CA HIS A 137 50.34 -29.72 -2.98
C HIS A 137 50.33 -28.49 -2.07
N SER A 138 51.42 -28.23 -1.36
CA SER A 138 51.48 -27.19 -0.33
C SER A 138 51.33 -25.75 -0.84
N HIS A 139 51.57 -25.53 -2.14
CA HIS A 139 51.45 -24.20 -2.77
C HIS A 139 50.04 -23.91 -3.29
N ALA A 140 49.13 -24.89 -3.26
CA ALA A 140 47.77 -24.69 -3.76
C ALA A 140 47.00 -23.65 -2.93
N ALA A 141 46.13 -22.89 -3.60
CA ALA A 141 45.18 -22.03 -2.92
C ALA A 141 44.32 -22.82 -1.92
N LYS A 142 44.02 -22.22 -0.78
CA LYS A 142 43.22 -22.82 0.29
C LYS A 142 42.19 -21.84 0.82
N LEU A 143 41.05 -22.36 1.26
CA LEU A 143 40.08 -21.60 2.03
C LEU A 143 40.61 -21.43 3.45
N GLN A 144 40.89 -20.19 3.86
CA GLN A 144 41.60 -19.91 5.10
C GLN A 144 40.67 -19.63 6.27
N LYS A 145 39.51 -19.02 6.01
CA LYS A 145 38.56 -18.60 7.04
C LYS A 145 37.15 -18.98 6.66
N ASP A 146 36.39 -19.43 7.64
CA ASP A 146 34.95 -19.55 7.57
C ASP A 146 34.30 -18.24 8.03
N ILE A 147 33.07 -18.01 7.56
CA ILE A 147 32.22 -16.92 8.05
C ILE A 147 31.41 -17.46 9.21
N SER A 148 31.31 -16.70 10.30
CA SER A 148 30.53 -17.11 11.44
C SER A 148 29.04 -17.24 11.09
N ILE A 149 28.41 -18.29 11.63
CA ILE A 149 26.97 -18.54 11.44
C ILE A 149 26.12 -17.34 11.89
N GLY A 150 26.58 -16.60 12.90
CA GLY A 150 25.90 -15.38 13.37
C GLY A 150 25.83 -14.31 12.29
N LEU A 151 26.92 -14.06 11.55
CA LEU A 151 26.91 -13.09 10.46
C LEU A 151 26.14 -13.58 9.24
N ILE A 152 26.17 -14.88 8.94
CA ILE A 152 25.34 -15.46 7.88
C ILE A 152 23.86 -15.15 8.15
N LYS A 153 23.39 -15.42 9.37
CA LYS A 153 22.00 -15.11 9.78
C LYS A 153 21.67 -13.63 9.71
N ASN A 154 22.62 -12.76 10.06
CA ASN A 154 22.40 -11.31 9.97
C ASN A 154 22.26 -10.86 8.51
N VAL A 155 23.08 -11.40 7.60
CA VAL A 155 22.97 -11.16 6.15
C VAL A 155 21.64 -11.67 5.61
N GLU A 156 21.23 -12.89 5.98
CA GLU A 156 19.93 -13.46 5.61
C GLU A 156 18.79 -12.55 6.06
N SER A 157 18.80 -12.08 7.30
CA SER A 157 17.81 -11.16 7.86
C SER A 157 17.69 -9.85 7.05
N VAL A 158 18.81 -9.29 6.57
CA VAL A 158 18.78 -8.10 5.69
C VAL A 158 18.02 -8.40 4.40
N PHE A 159 18.33 -9.53 3.74
CA PHE A 159 17.64 -9.91 2.50
C PHE A 159 16.17 -10.26 2.71
N GLU A 160 15.83 -10.95 3.81
CA GLU A 160 14.47 -11.28 4.19
C GLU A 160 13.64 -10.01 4.43
N ASN A 161 14.18 -9.05 5.17
CA ASN A 161 13.50 -7.77 5.43
C ASN A 161 13.21 -7.00 4.14
N LEU A 162 14.21 -6.83 3.27
CA LEU A 162 14.05 -6.14 1.98
C LEU A 162 13.03 -6.86 1.08
N SER A 163 13.13 -8.18 0.98
CA SER A 163 12.22 -8.99 0.16
C SER A 163 10.79 -8.96 0.68
N THR A 164 10.61 -8.97 2.00
CA THR A 164 9.29 -8.84 2.65
C THR A 164 8.64 -7.50 2.31
N ILE A 165 9.42 -6.43 2.28
CA ILE A 165 8.91 -5.09 1.94
C ILE A 165 8.56 -5.01 0.45
N GLU A 166 9.37 -5.56 -0.45
CA GLU A 166 9.06 -5.65 -1.89
C GLU A 166 7.77 -6.45 -2.16
N MET A 167 7.58 -7.56 -1.46
CA MET A 167 6.38 -8.39 -1.54
C MET A 167 5.14 -7.60 -1.08
N LYS A 168 5.18 -7.00 0.11
CA LYS A 168 4.08 -6.19 0.62
C LYS A 168 3.76 -4.97 -0.26
N CYS A 169 4.77 -4.32 -0.83
CA CYS A 169 4.57 -3.28 -1.84
C CYS A 169 3.80 -3.82 -3.05
N SER A 170 4.16 -5.03 -3.51
CA SER A 170 3.47 -5.67 -4.65
C SER A 170 2.00 -5.95 -4.35
N ASP A 171 1.69 -6.38 -3.13
CA ASP A 171 0.30 -6.56 -2.68
C ASP A 171 -0.45 -5.23 -2.62
N LEU A 172 0.15 -4.18 -2.03
CA LEU A 172 -0.45 -2.84 -1.95
C LEU A 172 -0.67 -2.19 -3.32
N LEU A 173 0.19 -2.45 -4.30
CA LEU A 173 0.02 -1.94 -5.68
C LEU A 173 -1.23 -2.53 -6.36
N LYS A 174 -1.66 -3.73 -5.96
CA LYS A 174 -2.90 -4.34 -6.45
C LYS A 174 -4.15 -3.83 -5.70
N ASP A 175 -3.98 -3.08 -4.63
CA ASP A 175 -5.08 -2.63 -3.80
C ASP A 175 -5.86 -1.46 -4.42
N THR A 176 -7.15 -1.34 -4.09
CA THR A 176 -8.07 -0.34 -4.67
C THR A 176 -7.52 1.09 -4.63
N PRO A 177 -6.92 1.58 -3.52
CA PRO A 177 -6.36 2.94 -3.49
C PRO A 177 -5.22 3.15 -4.50
N SER A 178 -4.36 2.16 -4.71
CA SER A 178 -3.27 2.25 -5.70
C SER A 178 -3.79 2.20 -7.14
N LEU A 179 -4.84 1.42 -7.39
CA LEU A 179 -5.49 1.39 -8.70
C LEU A 179 -6.26 2.69 -8.99
N ALA A 180 -6.75 3.36 -7.95
CA ALA A 180 -7.57 4.57 -8.06
C ALA A 180 -6.76 5.86 -8.14
N PHE A 181 -5.58 5.92 -7.50
CA PHE A 181 -4.85 7.19 -7.30
C PHE A 181 -3.37 7.05 -7.62
N ALA A 182 -2.91 7.80 -8.64
CA ALA A 182 -1.53 7.73 -9.12
C ALA A 182 -0.52 8.13 -8.04
N GLY A 183 -0.77 9.22 -7.30
CA GLY A 183 0.14 9.68 -6.23
C GLY A 183 0.32 8.65 -5.10
N PHE A 184 -0.71 7.86 -4.79
CA PHE A 184 -0.59 6.76 -3.82
C PHE A 184 0.21 5.59 -4.40
N CYS A 185 -0.11 5.19 -5.63
CA CYS A 185 0.59 4.13 -6.38
C CYS A 185 2.10 4.41 -6.48
N ASP A 186 2.46 5.63 -6.90
CA ASP A 186 3.85 6.05 -7.13
C ASP A 186 4.71 5.93 -5.88
N LYS A 187 4.15 6.26 -4.70
CA LYS A 187 4.87 6.10 -3.42
C LYS A 187 5.19 4.64 -3.12
N ILE A 188 4.25 3.73 -3.35
CA ILE A 188 4.46 2.30 -3.14
C ILE A 188 5.46 1.74 -4.16
N MET A 189 5.36 2.19 -5.41
CA MET A 189 6.27 1.80 -6.49
C MET A 189 7.71 2.26 -6.20
N HIS A 190 7.90 3.51 -5.76
CA HIS A 190 9.22 4.02 -5.39
C HIS A 190 9.84 3.24 -4.23
N MET A 191 9.08 2.90 -3.18
CA MET A 191 9.60 2.06 -2.09
C MET A 191 10.09 0.70 -2.61
N LYS A 192 9.28 0.04 -3.44
CA LYS A 192 9.62 -1.25 -4.05
C LYS A 192 10.90 -1.17 -4.87
N GLN A 193 11.01 -0.17 -5.74
CA GLN A 193 12.20 0.06 -6.58
C GLN A 193 13.44 0.38 -5.74
N ASN A 194 13.32 1.25 -4.74
CA ASN A 194 14.42 1.59 -3.86
C ASN A 194 14.96 0.35 -3.12
N CYS A 195 14.07 -0.48 -2.57
CA CYS A 195 14.46 -1.73 -1.90
C CYS A 195 15.18 -2.68 -2.86
N HIS A 196 14.66 -2.84 -4.08
CA HIS A 196 15.26 -3.70 -5.10
C HIS A 196 16.67 -3.25 -5.49
N ILE A 197 16.85 -1.95 -5.75
CA ILE A 197 18.15 -1.37 -6.11
C ILE A 197 19.14 -1.54 -4.94
N TYR A 198 18.73 -1.25 -3.72
CA TYR A 198 19.58 -1.42 -2.55
C TYR A 198 19.97 -2.88 -2.32
N LYS A 199 19.02 -3.81 -2.48
CA LYS A 199 19.25 -5.27 -2.37
C LYS A 199 20.31 -5.74 -3.35
N LEU A 200 20.26 -5.28 -4.61
CA LEU A 200 21.29 -5.58 -5.61
C LEU A 200 22.65 -5.01 -5.21
N SER A 201 22.72 -3.75 -4.79
CA SER A 201 23.98 -3.13 -4.34
C SER A 201 24.58 -3.85 -3.13
N PHE A 202 23.75 -4.28 -2.18
CA PHE A 202 24.18 -5.05 -1.01
C PHE A 202 24.71 -6.42 -1.42
N MET A 203 24.04 -7.09 -2.36
CA MET A 203 24.49 -8.37 -2.94
C MET A 203 25.82 -8.26 -3.67
N GLU A 204 26.04 -7.19 -4.44
CA GLU A 204 27.33 -6.92 -5.11
C GLU A 204 28.46 -6.72 -4.10
N LYS A 205 28.22 -5.92 -3.05
CA LYS A 205 29.20 -5.71 -1.97
C LYS A 205 29.57 -7.03 -1.30
N LEU A 206 28.57 -7.86 -0.95
CA LEU A 206 28.79 -9.19 -0.39
C LEU A 206 29.57 -10.09 -1.36
N GLY A 207 29.17 -10.17 -2.61
CA GLY A 207 29.83 -10.97 -3.64
C GLY A 207 31.32 -10.62 -3.80
N SER A 208 31.68 -9.35 -3.59
CA SER A 208 33.08 -8.91 -3.61
C SER A 208 33.84 -9.16 -2.29
N LEU A 209 33.13 -9.17 -1.16
CA LEU A 209 33.71 -9.22 0.18
C LEU A 209 33.93 -10.66 0.67
N LEU A 210 32.95 -11.55 0.45
CA LEU A 210 33.02 -12.93 0.95
C LEU A 210 34.26 -13.69 0.43
N PRO A 211 34.63 -13.62 -0.87
CA PRO A 211 35.84 -14.28 -1.35
C PRO A 211 37.12 -13.74 -0.68
N LYS A 212 37.19 -12.44 -0.40
CA LYS A 212 38.34 -11.81 0.28
C LYS A 212 38.48 -12.28 1.72
N ILE A 213 37.35 -12.45 2.43
CA ILE A 213 37.34 -12.99 3.79
C ILE A 213 37.81 -14.45 3.78
N HIS A 214 37.25 -15.27 2.88
CA HIS A 214 37.65 -16.67 2.74
C HIS A 214 39.14 -16.84 2.37
N GLY A 215 39.70 -15.91 1.60
CA GLY A 215 41.11 -15.87 1.23
C GLY A 215 42.05 -15.21 2.25
N ASP A 216 41.56 -14.79 3.42
CA ASP A 216 42.32 -14.04 4.44
C ASP A 216 42.91 -12.69 3.96
N ILE A 217 42.34 -12.12 2.90
CA ILE A 217 42.68 -10.77 2.41
C ILE A 217 41.99 -9.71 3.28
N GLU A 218 40.76 -9.99 3.69
CA GLU A 218 39.95 -9.14 4.55
C GLU A 218 39.56 -9.88 5.83
N LYS A 219 39.39 -9.13 6.92
CA LYS A 219 38.87 -9.70 8.18
C LYS A 219 37.35 -9.72 8.17
N GLU A 220 36.78 -10.63 8.94
CA GLU A 220 35.34 -10.72 9.16
C GLU A 220 34.73 -9.41 9.74
N THR A 221 35.56 -8.55 10.34
CA THR A 221 35.17 -7.20 10.77
C THR A 221 34.65 -6.33 9.62
N ALA A 222 35.12 -6.52 8.39
CA ALA A 222 34.60 -5.80 7.22
C ALA A 222 33.14 -6.17 6.92
N LEU A 223 32.73 -7.42 7.19
CA LEU A 223 31.33 -7.83 7.07
C LEU A 223 30.48 -7.26 8.21
N ILE A 224 31.04 -7.16 9.41
CA ILE A 224 30.40 -6.49 10.56
C ILE A 224 30.17 -5.00 10.23
N GLU A 225 31.16 -4.32 9.66
CA GLU A 225 31.05 -2.93 9.22
C GLU A 225 29.97 -2.75 8.14
N LEU A 226 29.92 -3.64 7.13
CA LEU A 226 28.87 -3.61 6.11
C LEU A 226 27.45 -3.76 6.70
N LEU A 227 27.29 -4.63 7.70
CA LEU A 227 26.02 -4.79 8.42
C LEU A 227 25.70 -3.59 9.32
N HIS A 228 26.70 -2.97 9.92
CA HIS A 228 26.52 -1.73 10.68
C HIS A 228 26.08 -0.58 9.77
N ASP A 229 26.71 -0.43 8.60
CA ASP A 229 26.31 0.54 7.59
C ASP A 229 24.86 0.34 7.15
N HIS A 230 24.39 -0.90 7.06
CA HIS A 230 22.98 -1.21 6.80
C HIS A 230 22.05 -0.66 7.90
N GLU A 231 22.41 -0.85 9.17
CA GLU A 231 21.59 -0.38 10.30
C GLU A 231 21.54 1.14 10.44
N GLU A 232 22.55 1.85 9.94
CA GLU A 232 22.61 3.32 9.94
C GLU A 232 21.96 3.96 8.69
N CYS A 233 21.76 3.18 7.62
CA CYS A 233 21.22 3.69 6.37
C CYS A 233 19.66 3.74 6.36
N PRO A 234 19.03 4.44 5.40
CA PRO A 234 17.57 4.56 5.32
C PRO A 234 16.85 3.28 4.83
N PHE A 235 17.56 2.14 4.80
CA PHE A 235 17.04 0.82 4.46
C PHE A 235 17.00 -0.14 5.65
N ARG A 236 17.34 0.31 6.87
CA ARG A 236 17.26 -0.52 8.07
C ARG A 236 15.84 -1.06 8.29
N GLY A 237 15.74 -2.32 8.73
CA GLY A 237 14.47 -3.05 8.79
C GLY A 237 13.36 -2.34 9.57
N ARG A 238 13.68 -1.73 10.72
CA ARG A 238 12.69 -1.03 11.57
C ARG A 238 11.98 0.13 10.86
N ASP A 239 12.70 0.91 10.06
CA ASP A 239 12.12 2.06 9.37
C ASP A 239 11.26 1.63 8.18
N LEU A 240 11.71 0.59 7.45
CA LEU A 240 10.93 -0.01 6.37
C LEU A 240 9.62 -0.61 6.89
N GLU A 241 9.68 -1.39 7.99
CA GLU A 241 8.50 -2.00 8.60
C GLU A 241 7.51 -0.93 9.09
N LYS A 242 8.01 0.11 9.76
CA LYS A 242 7.18 1.21 10.25
C LYS A 242 6.49 1.95 9.10
N TRP A 243 7.22 2.24 8.03
CA TRP A 243 6.67 2.89 6.85
C TRP A 243 5.59 2.03 6.19
N MET A 244 5.88 0.75 5.99
CA MET A 244 4.97 -0.21 5.37
C MET A 244 3.66 -0.33 6.17
N LYS A 245 3.76 -0.50 7.50
CA LYS A 245 2.59 -0.55 8.38
C LYS A 245 1.76 0.74 8.31
N GLY A 246 2.42 1.89 8.19
CA GLY A 246 1.73 3.17 7.98
C GLY A 246 0.94 3.18 6.68
N LYS A 247 1.51 2.66 5.59
CA LYS A 247 0.87 2.59 4.28
C LYS A 247 -0.27 1.58 4.21
N GLU A 248 -0.12 0.41 4.83
CA GLU A 248 -1.20 -0.56 5.00
C GLU A 248 -2.41 0.09 5.72
N GLN A 249 -2.16 0.85 6.79
CA GLN A 249 -3.21 1.56 7.53
C GLN A 249 -3.86 2.69 6.72
N GLU A 250 -3.07 3.48 6.00
CA GLU A 250 -3.59 4.50 5.07
C GLU A 250 -4.50 3.85 4.03
N SER A 251 -4.07 2.73 3.42
CA SER A 251 -4.85 2.01 2.40
C SER A 251 -6.22 1.59 2.92
N VAL A 252 -6.29 1.01 4.13
CA VAL A 252 -7.56 0.60 4.77
C VAL A 252 -8.50 1.79 4.96
N ILE A 253 -7.98 2.94 5.38
CA ILE A 253 -8.78 4.16 5.59
C ILE A 253 -9.33 4.66 4.25
N ILE A 254 -8.47 4.74 3.23
CA ILE A 254 -8.85 5.23 1.89
C ILE A 254 -9.90 4.30 1.28
N LYS A 255 -9.69 2.98 1.34
CA LYS A 255 -10.66 1.98 0.88
C LYS A 255 -12.01 2.14 1.57
N THR A 256 -12.01 2.37 2.89
CA THR A 256 -13.24 2.59 3.66
C THR A 256 -13.99 3.85 3.23
N LEU A 257 -13.26 4.94 2.96
CA LEU A 257 -13.84 6.20 2.51
C LEU A 257 -14.35 6.10 1.06
N LEU A 258 -13.56 5.51 0.17
CA LEU A 258 -13.92 5.24 -1.23
C LEU A 258 -15.22 4.46 -1.33
N ARG A 259 -15.36 3.37 -0.58
CA ARG A 259 -16.60 2.58 -0.53
C ARG A 259 -17.79 3.45 -0.13
N GLN A 260 -17.67 4.24 0.93
CA GLN A 260 -18.78 5.11 1.36
C GLN A 260 -19.12 6.18 0.33
N LEU A 261 -18.13 6.79 -0.31
CA LEU A 261 -18.35 7.82 -1.34
C LEU A 261 -19.05 7.24 -2.57
N THR A 262 -18.61 6.07 -3.02
CA THR A 262 -19.21 5.36 -4.15
C THR A 262 -20.61 4.83 -3.83
N ASP A 263 -20.85 4.33 -2.61
CA ASP A 263 -22.20 3.95 -2.13
C ASP A 263 -23.19 5.14 -2.14
N PHE A 264 -22.71 6.38 -2.03
CA PHE A 264 -23.55 7.58 -2.17
C PHE A 264 -23.77 8.04 -3.61
N GLY A 265 -23.09 7.42 -4.58
CA GLY A 265 -23.22 7.72 -6.01
C GLY A 265 -22.11 8.59 -6.59
N ALA A 266 -21.00 8.81 -5.87
CA ALA A 266 -19.84 9.49 -6.43
C ALA A 266 -19.00 8.54 -7.30
N THR A 267 -18.41 9.04 -8.37
CA THR A 267 -17.51 8.26 -9.24
C THR A 267 -16.06 8.64 -9.02
N VAL A 268 -15.15 7.66 -9.00
CA VAL A 268 -13.71 7.94 -8.98
C VAL A 268 -13.27 8.41 -10.37
N GLU A 269 -12.64 9.58 -10.46
CA GLU A 269 -12.09 10.12 -11.72
C GLU A 269 -10.91 11.05 -11.40
N GLU A 270 -9.71 10.65 -11.85
CA GLU A 270 -8.47 11.43 -11.71
C GLU A 270 -8.31 12.42 -12.86
N ASN A 271 -8.92 12.15 -14.02
CA ASN A 271 -8.85 13.04 -15.18
C ASN A 271 -9.96 14.10 -15.11
N LEU A 272 -9.68 15.17 -14.36
CA LEU A 272 -10.59 16.31 -14.20
C LEU A 272 -10.92 17.00 -15.54
N ASP A 273 -9.95 17.12 -16.45
CA ASP A 273 -10.16 17.79 -17.75
C ASP A 273 -11.25 17.12 -18.58
N LYS A 274 -11.31 15.78 -18.55
CA LYS A 274 -12.37 15.00 -19.19
C LYS A 274 -13.76 15.33 -18.66
N ILE A 275 -13.88 15.68 -17.37
CA ILE A 275 -15.17 16.06 -16.77
C ILE A 275 -15.50 17.52 -17.06
N LEU A 276 -14.53 18.42 -16.93
CA LEU A 276 -14.79 19.87 -17.03
C LEU A 276 -15.16 20.31 -18.44
N ILE A 277 -14.86 19.52 -19.47
CA ILE A 277 -15.25 19.77 -20.87
C ILE A 277 -16.70 19.31 -21.16
N ASP A 278 -17.31 18.53 -20.27
CA ASP A 278 -18.68 18.02 -20.44
C ASP A 278 -19.71 19.15 -20.28
N LEU A 279 -20.32 19.56 -21.39
CA LEU A 279 -21.29 20.66 -21.46
C LEU A 279 -22.59 20.37 -20.69
N GLU A 280 -22.88 19.12 -20.34
CA GLU A 280 -24.05 18.76 -19.53
C GLU A 280 -23.82 18.95 -18.02
N VAL A 281 -22.61 19.31 -17.61
CA VAL A 281 -22.20 19.44 -16.20
C VAL A 281 -21.94 20.90 -15.85
N GLU A 282 -22.89 21.53 -15.14
CA GLU A 282 -22.74 22.91 -14.68
C GLU A 282 -21.78 23.01 -13.49
N ASN A 283 -21.90 22.10 -12.52
CA ASN A 283 -21.09 22.09 -11.31
C ASN A 283 -20.43 20.72 -11.07
N VAL A 284 -19.16 20.71 -10.67
CA VAL A 284 -18.46 19.50 -10.21
C VAL A 284 -18.09 19.65 -8.74
N ILE A 285 -18.50 18.68 -7.93
CA ILE A 285 -18.21 18.62 -6.50
C ILE A 285 -17.33 17.39 -6.27
N SER A 286 -16.06 17.64 -5.94
CA SER A 286 -15.06 16.59 -5.75
C SER A 286 -14.75 16.41 -4.26
N TYR A 287 -14.85 15.17 -3.77
CA TYR A 287 -14.14 14.78 -2.55
C TYR A 287 -12.69 14.50 -2.94
N THR A 288 -11.80 15.43 -2.64
CA THR A 288 -10.41 15.36 -3.08
C THR A 288 -9.50 14.94 -1.94
N PHE A 289 -8.75 13.85 -2.14
CA PHE A 289 -7.62 13.50 -1.26
C PHE A 289 -6.43 14.42 -1.58
N THR A 290 -5.85 15.02 -0.54
CA THR A 290 -4.95 16.17 -0.72
C THR A 290 -3.49 15.91 -0.41
N SER A 291 -3.17 14.69 0.02
CA SER A 291 -1.89 14.34 0.63
C SER A 291 -1.16 13.18 -0.07
N PHE A 292 -1.70 12.64 -1.16
CA PHE A 292 -1.09 11.51 -1.85
C PHE A 292 0.21 11.89 -2.56
N GLU A 293 0.35 13.12 -3.03
CA GLU A 293 1.55 13.61 -3.71
C GLU A 293 2.57 14.24 -2.75
N TRP A 294 2.23 14.39 -1.46
CA TRP A 294 3.14 15.03 -0.49
C TRP A 294 4.49 14.31 -0.44
N PRO A 295 5.61 15.03 -0.32
CA PRO A 295 6.92 14.40 -0.17
C PRO A 295 6.92 13.37 0.96
N ASP A 296 7.57 12.23 0.72
CA ASP A 296 7.77 11.21 1.74
C ASP A 296 9.21 11.28 2.25
N VAL A 297 9.37 11.46 3.55
CA VAL A 297 10.68 11.67 4.19
C VAL A 297 11.59 10.46 4.01
N LEU A 298 11.06 9.24 4.15
CA LEU A 298 11.88 8.04 4.05
C LEU A 298 12.28 7.80 2.59
N LEU A 299 11.33 7.93 1.65
CA LEU A 299 11.63 7.78 0.22
C LEU A 299 12.66 8.81 -0.26
N SER A 300 12.57 10.04 0.24
CA SER A 300 13.53 11.10 -0.10
C SER A 300 14.93 10.77 0.40
N LYS A 301 15.07 10.28 1.65
CA LYS A 301 16.35 9.82 2.21
C LYS A 301 16.94 8.64 1.43
N GLN A 302 16.10 7.66 1.08
CA GLN A 302 16.52 6.50 0.27
C GLN A 302 17.02 6.94 -1.11
N LYS A 303 16.28 7.82 -1.80
CA LYS A 303 16.69 8.35 -3.10
C LYS A 303 18.03 9.07 -3.03
N ALA A 304 18.24 9.90 -2.00
CA ALA A 304 19.51 10.60 -1.78
C ALA A 304 20.66 9.62 -1.49
N PHE A 305 20.39 8.56 -0.74
CA PHE A 305 21.38 7.51 -0.42
C PHE A 305 21.78 6.68 -1.65
N LEU A 306 20.83 6.36 -2.53
CA LEU A 306 21.08 5.61 -3.77
C LEU A 306 21.73 6.47 -4.87
N SER A 307 21.75 7.80 -4.72
CA SER A 307 22.29 8.72 -5.72
C SER A 307 23.84 8.69 -5.74
N PRO A 308 24.49 8.54 -6.91
CA PRO A 308 25.96 8.45 -7.00
C PRO A 308 26.75 9.67 -6.50
N SER A 309 26.09 10.83 -6.37
CA SER A 309 26.73 12.14 -6.14
C SER A 309 26.88 12.56 -4.68
N THR A 310 26.45 11.76 -3.70
CA THR A 310 26.34 12.21 -2.30
C THR A 310 27.54 11.82 -1.41
N LYS A 311 28.69 11.47 -1.99
CA LYS A 311 29.95 11.41 -1.26
C LYS A 311 30.56 12.82 -1.17
N GLY A 312 30.09 13.66 -0.24
CA GLY A 312 30.84 14.87 0.12
C GLY A 312 30.08 16.08 0.62
N ASN A 313 28.75 16.15 0.50
CA ASN A 313 28.00 17.31 1.00
C ASN A 313 27.11 16.91 2.16
N ASN A 314 27.53 17.28 3.38
CA ASN A 314 26.62 17.64 4.45
C ASN A 314 25.78 18.82 3.94
N SER A 315 24.72 18.56 3.17
CA SER A 315 23.75 19.59 2.86
C SER A 315 22.96 19.85 4.12
N GLU A 316 23.26 20.97 4.78
CA GLU A 316 22.47 21.61 5.83
C GLU A 316 21.06 22.01 5.36
N ASP A 317 20.70 21.76 4.09
CA ASP A 317 19.34 21.87 3.56
C ASP A 317 18.54 20.58 3.75
N ALA A 318 18.51 20.03 4.97
CA ALA A 318 17.44 19.11 5.33
C ALA A 318 16.17 19.96 5.44
N PRO A 319 15.17 19.80 4.55
CA PRO A 319 13.93 20.55 4.71
C PRO A 319 13.35 20.19 6.08
N ASP A 320 12.85 21.18 6.82
CA ASP A 320 12.21 21.00 8.13
C ASP A 320 10.96 20.12 7.98
N PHE A 321 11.16 18.82 7.83
CA PHE A 321 10.12 17.85 7.52
C PHE A 321 9.44 17.42 8.82
N LYS A 322 8.69 18.33 9.42
CA LYS A 322 7.61 17.99 10.35
C LYS A 322 6.40 17.39 9.63
N GLN A 323 6.59 16.67 8.52
CA GLN A 323 5.53 15.87 7.90
C GLN A 323 5.41 14.57 8.68
N LYS A 324 4.43 14.54 9.59
CA LYS A 324 4.01 13.32 10.28
C LYS A 324 3.56 12.31 9.22
N THR A 325 4.29 11.21 9.10
CA THR A 325 3.92 10.06 8.28
C THR A 325 2.56 9.52 8.76
N GLY A 326 1.61 9.29 7.86
CA GLY A 326 0.29 8.77 8.23
C GLY A 326 -0.82 9.80 8.36
N PHE A 327 -2.07 9.34 8.25
CA PHE A 327 -3.23 10.12 8.69
C PHE A 327 -3.29 10.17 10.22
N THR A 328 -2.98 11.33 10.80
CA THR A 328 -3.14 11.60 12.24
C THR A 328 -4.62 11.60 12.65
N SER A 329 -4.89 11.58 13.96
CA SER A 329 -6.27 11.68 14.48
C SER A 329 -7.02 12.90 13.94
N ASP A 330 -6.35 14.06 13.90
CA ASP A 330 -6.93 15.31 13.40
C ASP A 330 -7.25 15.23 11.91
N ILE A 331 -6.35 14.62 11.13
CA ILE A 331 -6.57 14.39 9.69
C ILE A 331 -7.77 13.47 9.48
N LYS A 332 -7.86 12.36 10.23
CA LYS A 332 -9.01 11.44 10.16
C LYS A 332 -10.32 12.14 10.54
N LYS A 333 -10.30 13.02 11.55
CA LYS A 333 -11.45 13.82 11.97
C LYS A 333 -11.88 14.80 10.86
N ASN A 334 -10.93 15.45 10.21
CA ASN A 334 -11.18 16.32 9.07
C ASN A 334 -11.81 15.55 7.90
N MET A 335 -11.21 14.41 7.51
CA MET A 335 -11.76 13.54 6.45
C MET A 335 -13.18 13.08 6.73
N LYS A 336 -13.46 12.70 7.98
CA LYS A 336 -14.81 12.32 8.43
C LYS A 336 -15.79 13.51 8.40
N SER A 337 -15.33 14.71 8.74
CA SER A 337 -16.13 15.94 8.65
C SER A 337 -16.53 16.24 7.20
N ASN A 338 -15.55 16.24 6.31
CA ASN A 338 -15.77 16.43 4.87
C ASN A 338 -16.67 15.35 4.30
N LEU A 339 -16.54 14.09 4.72
CA LEU A 339 -17.42 13.02 4.26
C LEU A 339 -18.90 13.29 4.64
N LYS A 340 -19.15 13.79 5.85
CA LYS A 340 -20.51 14.16 6.28
C LYS A 340 -21.08 15.31 5.45
N ILE A 341 -20.27 16.34 5.19
CA ILE A 341 -20.65 17.49 4.37
C ILE A 341 -20.96 17.03 2.94
N PHE A 342 -20.06 16.27 2.33
CA PHE A 342 -20.21 15.71 0.99
C PHE A 342 -21.47 14.84 0.87
N LYS A 343 -21.74 13.98 1.87
CA LYS A 343 -22.97 13.18 1.95
C LYS A 343 -24.24 14.04 2.02
N LYS A 344 -24.18 15.21 2.65
CA LYS A 344 -25.32 16.14 2.69
C LYS A 344 -25.51 16.82 1.33
N LEU A 345 -24.41 17.21 0.67
CA LEU A 345 -24.44 17.81 -0.66
C LEU A 345 -25.04 16.85 -1.71
N ILE A 346 -24.57 15.60 -1.77
CA ILE A 346 -25.04 14.61 -2.76
C ILE A 346 -26.52 14.24 -2.60
N LYS A 347 -27.04 14.31 -1.37
CA LYS A 347 -28.46 14.08 -1.08
C LYS A 347 -29.34 15.29 -1.33
N SER A 348 -28.75 16.47 -1.49
CA SER A 348 -29.50 17.69 -1.69
C SER A 348 -30.12 17.72 -3.09
N LYS A 349 -31.45 17.88 -3.16
CA LYS A 349 -32.16 17.99 -4.44
C LYS A 349 -31.95 19.34 -5.14
N THR A 350 -31.40 20.33 -4.43
CA THR A 350 -31.20 21.70 -4.92
C THR A 350 -29.90 21.90 -5.69
N CYS A 351 -28.95 20.95 -5.64
CA CYS A 351 -27.66 21.05 -6.32
C CYS A 351 -27.69 20.57 -7.78
N LYS A 352 -28.84 20.59 -8.47
CA LYS A 352 -28.93 20.03 -9.83
C LYS A 352 -28.79 21.12 -10.89
N PRO A 353 -27.91 20.94 -11.90
CA PRO A 353 -27.14 19.73 -12.26
C PRO A 353 -25.68 19.76 -11.76
N ALA A 354 -25.36 18.93 -10.76
CA ALA A 354 -23.98 18.75 -10.28
C ALA A 354 -23.52 17.29 -10.39
N LYS A 355 -22.25 17.10 -10.79
CA LYS A 355 -21.57 15.81 -10.81
C LYS A 355 -20.72 15.64 -9.55
N PHE A 356 -20.83 14.48 -8.91
CA PHE A 356 -20.11 14.17 -7.69
C PHE A 356 -18.99 13.17 -7.97
N ILE A 357 -17.77 13.54 -7.62
CA ILE A 357 -16.59 12.71 -7.91
C ILE A 357 -15.69 12.53 -6.70
N VAL A 358 -14.77 11.58 -6.82
CA VAL A 358 -13.65 11.38 -5.91
C VAL A 358 -12.35 11.45 -6.72
N ALA A 359 -11.41 12.27 -6.29
CA ALA A 359 -10.15 12.50 -6.98
C ALA A 359 -9.00 12.67 -5.98
N SER A 360 -7.76 12.77 -6.48
CA SER A 360 -6.63 13.26 -5.70
C SER A 360 -6.00 14.50 -6.34
N LYS A 361 -5.53 15.43 -5.50
CA LYS A 361 -4.81 16.63 -5.91
C LYS A 361 -4.09 17.24 -4.72
N GLU A 362 -2.81 17.55 -4.87
CA GLU A 362 -2.03 18.18 -3.81
C GLU A 362 -2.64 19.51 -3.36
N ILE A 363 -2.96 19.62 -2.06
CA ILE A 363 -3.30 20.89 -1.41
C ILE A 363 -2.54 21.01 -0.09
N LYS A 364 -1.58 21.94 -0.03
CA LYS A 364 -0.66 22.09 1.12
C LYS A 364 -1.35 22.42 2.44
N ASN A 365 -2.41 23.24 2.41
CA ASN A 365 -3.02 23.81 3.62
C ASN A 365 -4.15 22.96 4.21
N ASN A 366 -4.57 21.88 3.56
CA ASN A 366 -5.71 21.06 3.99
C ASN A 366 -5.36 19.57 3.97
N PRO A 367 -4.63 19.04 4.97
CA PRO A 367 -4.22 17.64 4.98
C PRO A 367 -5.40 16.65 5.02
N GLY A 368 -5.22 15.52 4.33
CA GLY A 368 -6.16 14.41 4.25
C GLY A 368 -7.19 14.55 3.14
N SER A 369 -8.09 15.53 3.26
CA SER A 369 -9.11 15.79 2.23
C SER A 369 -9.61 17.24 2.26
N CYS A 370 -10.13 17.70 1.12
CA CYS A 370 -10.97 18.90 0.98
C CYS A 370 -12.12 18.56 0.01
N ILE A 371 -13.24 19.28 0.13
CA ILE A 371 -14.29 19.25 -0.89
C ILE A 371 -13.98 20.39 -1.86
N ILE A 372 -13.70 20.06 -3.11
CA ILE A 372 -13.42 21.05 -4.15
C ILE A 372 -14.67 21.26 -5.00
N LEU A 373 -15.00 22.52 -5.25
CA LEU A 373 -16.08 22.94 -6.12
C LEU A 373 -15.51 23.60 -7.38
N TYR A 374 -15.99 23.14 -8.53
CA TYR A 374 -15.81 23.75 -9.85
C TYR A 374 -17.18 24.25 -10.31
N GLU A 375 -17.33 25.57 -10.47
CA GLU A 375 -18.59 26.21 -10.84
C GLU A 375 -18.57 26.60 -12.32
N ASN A 376 -19.72 26.46 -12.99
CA ASN A 376 -19.99 26.89 -14.36
C ASN A 376 -18.98 26.38 -15.41
N GLY A 377 -18.51 25.13 -15.26
CA GLY A 377 -17.50 24.54 -16.15
C GLY A 377 -16.13 25.24 -16.10
N SER A 378 -15.89 26.11 -15.11
CA SER A 378 -14.59 26.77 -14.96
C SER A 378 -13.54 25.82 -14.38
N GLY A 379 -12.28 25.99 -14.80
CA GLY A 379 -11.14 25.30 -14.20
C GLY A 379 -10.73 25.85 -12.83
N GLU A 380 -11.36 26.93 -12.35
CA GLU A 380 -11.04 27.56 -11.07
C GLU A 380 -11.62 26.75 -9.91
N ALA A 381 -10.74 26.00 -9.25
CA ALA A 381 -11.07 25.19 -8.09
C ALA A 381 -11.17 26.04 -6.82
N THR A 382 -12.29 25.92 -6.09
CA THR A 382 -12.44 26.52 -4.74
C THR A 382 -12.66 25.44 -3.69
N CYS A 383 -12.04 25.57 -2.50
CA CYS A 383 -12.33 24.65 -1.39
C CYS A 383 -13.66 25.05 -0.76
N PHE A 384 -14.64 24.15 -0.81
CA PHE A 384 -15.95 24.37 -0.25
C PHE A 384 -15.86 24.50 1.28
N THR A 385 -16.37 25.62 1.79
CA THR A 385 -16.46 25.88 3.23
C THR A 385 -17.94 25.97 3.60
N PRO A 386 -18.47 25.10 4.48
CA PRO A 386 -19.85 25.22 4.93
C PRO A 386 -20.02 26.45 5.82
N PRO A 387 -21.23 27.06 5.87
CA PRO A 387 -21.55 28.07 6.87
C PRO A 387 -21.33 27.56 8.30
N LEU A 388 -20.97 28.45 9.21
CA LEU A 388 -20.96 28.15 10.64
C LEU A 388 -22.40 28.05 11.17
N LYS A 389 -22.57 27.25 12.23
CA LYS A 389 -23.85 27.17 12.95
C LYS A 389 -24.21 28.56 13.49
N PRO A 390 -25.35 29.16 13.09
CA PRO A 390 -25.78 30.44 13.66
C PRO A 390 -26.04 30.32 15.16
N ALA A 391 -25.88 31.42 15.88
CA ALA A 391 -26.36 31.49 17.26
C ALA A 391 -27.89 31.36 17.31
N CYS A 392 -28.41 30.85 18.43
CA CYS A 392 -29.85 30.73 18.63
C CYS A 392 -30.52 32.10 18.60
N PRO A 393 -31.79 32.19 18.16
CA PRO A 393 -32.51 33.46 18.24
C PRO A 393 -32.55 33.97 19.68
N VAL A 394 -32.35 35.28 19.84
CA VAL A 394 -32.44 35.96 21.14
C VAL A 394 -33.53 37.00 21.03
N THR A 395 -34.57 36.84 21.85
CA THR A 395 -35.70 37.76 21.89
C THR A 395 -35.32 39.04 22.58
N GLU A 396 -35.44 40.16 21.86
CA GLU A 396 -35.25 41.50 22.44
C GLU A 396 -36.57 42.07 22.94
N GLN A 397 -37.65 41.86 22.18
CA GLN A 397 -38.96 42.38 22.53
C GLN A 397 -40.08 41.47 22.04
N ILE A 398 -41.11 41.31 22.87
CA ILE A 398 -42.37 40.66 22.51
C ILE A 398 -43.49 41.71 22.61
N SER A 399 -44.30 41.80 21.56
CA SER A 399 -45.55 42.54 21.50
C SER A 399 -46.69 41.58 21.14
N GLY A 400 -47.95 41.97 21.35
CA GLY A 400 -49.10 41.07 21.20
C GLY A 400 -49.19 40.33 19.86
N HIS A 401 -48.66 40.92 18.78
CA HIS A 401 -48.66 40.33 17.43
C HIS A 401 -47.28 40.25 16.79
N SER A 402 -46.20 40.55 17.51
CA SER A 402 -44.85 40.58 16.92
C SER A 402 -43.75 40.22 17.91
N VAL A 403 -42.67 39.66 17.37
CA VAL A 403 -41.46 39.33 18.13
C VAL A 403 -40.27 39.93 17.40
N VAL A 404 -39.45 40.68 18.15
CA VAL A 404 -38.18 41.24 17.67
C VAL A 404 -37.05 40.36 18.17
N LEU A 405 -36.26 39.85 17.22
CA LEU A 405 -35.14 38.95 17.49
C LEU A 405 -33.84 39.62 17.07
N LYS A 406 -32.77 39.38 17.84
CA LYS A 406 -31.43 39.79 17.46
C LYS A 406 -30.90 38.96 16.29
N VAL A 407 -30.28 39.61 15.31
CA VAL A 407 -29.63 38.95 14.18
C VAL A 407 -28.24 38.44 14.61
N PRO A 408 -27.93 37.14 14.43
CA PRO A 408 -26.62 36.60 14.78
C PRO A 408 -25.56 37.06 13.78
N SER A 409 -24.31 37.16 14.24
CA SER A 409 -23.19 37.36 13.34
C SER A 409 -23.03 36.18 12.39
N THR A 410 -22.74 36.47 11.13
CA THR A 410 -22.54 35.48 10.07
C THR A 410 -21.06 35.31 9.74
N CYS A 411 -20.71 34.17 9.15
CA CYS A 411 -19.36 33.91 8.66
C CYS A 411 -19.28 34.19 7.15
N PRO A 412 -18.07 34.36 6.57
CA PRO A 412 -17.93 34.65 5.13
C PRO A 412 -18.53 33.59 4.20
N ALA A 413 -18.75 32.37 4.68
CA ALA A 413 -19.39 31.29 3.91
C ALA A 413 -20.92 31.37 3.89
N THR A 414 -21.54 32.28 4.66
CA THR A 414 -22.99 32.49 4.71
C THR A 414 -23.40 33.46 3.62
N GLU A 415 -24.05 32.97 2.57
CA GLU A 415 -24.58 33.79 1.46
C GLU A 415 -25.93 34.41 1.84
N GLU A 416 -26.77 33.69 2.56
CA GLU A 416 -28.08 34.15 3.04
C GLU A 416 -28.34 33.67 4.47
N LEU A 417 -29.01 34.50 5.27
CA LEU A 417 -29.52 34.11 6.58
C LEU A 417 -31.05 34.12 6.53
N ARG A 418 -31.68 33.03 6.99
CA ARG A 418 -33.13 32.89 7.06
C ARG A 418 -33.56 32.64 8.50
N LEU A 419 -34.66 33.26 8.91
CA LEU A 419 -35.37 32.95 10.14
C LEU A 419 -36.49 31.98 9.81
N LEU A 420 -36.44 30.80 10.42
CA LEU A 420 -37.50 29.81 10.33
C LEU A 420 -38.34 29.85 11.60
N TYR A 421 -39.65 29.86 11.44
CA TYR A 421 -40.58 29.83 12.56
C TYR A 421 -41.81 28.97 12.25
N LYS A 422 -42.42 28.39 13.27
CA LYS A 422 -43.70 27.67 13.16
C LYS A 422 -44.42 27.68 14.50
N MET A 423 -45.74 27.53 14.49
CA MET A 423 -46.45 27.23 15.73
C MET A 423 -45.99 25.86 16.24
N LYS A 424 -45.95 25.66 17.56
CA LYS A 424 -45.51 24.39 18.15
C LYS A 424 -46.30 23.18 17.65
N GLU A 425 -47.58 23.38 17.35
CA GLU A 425 -48.50 22.36 16.81
C GLU A 425 -48.33 22.13 15.30
N GLU A 426 -47.70 23.07 14.57
CA GLU A 426 -47.45 22.97 13.14
C GLU A 426 -46.22 22.10 12.83
N LYS A 427 -46.26 21.39 11.69
CA LYS A 427 -45.14 20.59 11.20
C LYS A 427 -44.22 21.36 10.25
N GLU A 428 -44.77 22.26 9.46
CA GLU A 428 -44.03 22.99 8.42
C GLU A 428 -43.46 24.29 8.96
N TRP A 429 -42.23 24.59 8.55
CA TRP A 429 -41.54 25.83 8.91
C TRP A 429 -41.86 26.91 7.88
N LYS A 430 -42.29 28.08 8.37
CA LYS A 430 -42.34 29.32 7.57
C LYS A 430 -40.95 29.94 7.56
N SER A 431 -40.58 30.60 6.47
CA SER A 431 -39.25 31.20 6.29
C SER A 431 -39.33 32.68 5.96
N GLN A 432 -38.50 33.48 6.64
CA GLN A 432 -38.28 34.89 6.34
C GLN A 432 -36.79 35.16 6.11
N SER A 433 -36.44 35.77 4.99
CA SER A 433 -35.05 36.18 4.74
C SER A 433 -34.66 37.33 5.68
N VAL A 434 -33.42 37.28 6.17
CA VAL A 434 -32.87 38.23 7.15
C VAL A 434 -31.78 39.05 6.50
N LEU A 435 -31.91 40.38 6.59
CA LEU A 435 -30.86 41.29 6.15
C LEU A 435 -29.72 41.28 7.16
N GLN A 436 -28.58 40.72 6.77
CA GLN A 436 -27.41 40.52 7.63
C GLN A 436 -26.77 41.85 8.12
N SER A 437 -27.11 42.97 7.48
CA SER A 437 -26.65 44.31 7.86
C SER A 437 -27.44 44.92 9.03
N HIS A 438 -28.57 44.32 9.43
CA HIS A 438 -29.39 44.82 10.53
C HIS A 438 -29.07 44.08 11.83
N ASP A 439 -29.21 44.78 12.95
CA ASP A 439 -29.01 44.21 14.28
C ASP A 439 -30.20 43.36 14.74
N THR A 440 -31.40 43.63 14.20
CA THR A 440 -32.65 42.96 14.59
C THR A 440 -33.51 42.59 13.38
N VAL A 441 -34.35 41.57 13.57
CA VAL A 441 -35.39 41.15 12.63
C VAL A 441 -36.71 41.05 13.38
N THR A 442 -37.77 41.58 12.77
CA THR A 442 -39.11 41.57 13.35
C THR A 442 -39.97 40.55 12.63
N LEU A 443 -40.52 39.60 13.37
CA LEU A 443 -41.65 38.76 12.96
C LEU A 443 -42.94 39.49 13.29
N ILE A 444 -43.81 39.64 12.30
CA ILE A 444 -45.13 40.28 12.44
C ILE A 444 -46.24 39.26 12.14
N ASP A 445 -47.49 39.64 12.41
CA ASP A 445 -48.68 38.82 12.16
C ASP A 445 -48.70 37.48 12.90
N LEU A 446 -48.10 37.45 14.10
CA LEU A 446 -48.16 36.29 14.98
C LEU A 446 -49.51 36.26 15.73
N SER A 447 -50.08 35.06 15.86
CA SER A 447 -51.26 34.82 16.70
C SER A 447 -50.91 35.03 18.17
N PRO A 448 -51.66 35.88 18.91
CA PRO A 448 -51.48 36.05 20.35
C PRO A 448 -51.64 34.74 21.11
N ASP A 449 -51.07 34.67 22.31
CA ASP A 449 -51.20 33.54 23.24
C ASP A 449 -50.84 32.16 22.65
N THR A 450 -49.98 32.15 21.62
CA THR A 450 -49.55 30.95 20.89
C THR A 450 -48.05 30.73 21.07
N GLU A 451 -47.62 29.50 21.33
CA GLU A 451 -46.20 29.14 21.46
C GLU A 451 -45.59 28.86 20.08
N TYR A 452 -44.43 29.47 19.79
CA TYR A 452 -43.75 29.35 18.51
C TYR A 452 -42.37 28.75 18.68
N GLU A 453 -42.01 27.86 17.76
CA GLU A 453 -40.64 27.41 17.62
C GLU A 453 -39.92 28.29 16.61
N MET A 454 -38.71 28.77 16.95
CA MET A 454 -37.92 29.63 16.07
C MET A 454 -36.47 29.17 15.99
N LYS A 455 -35.87 29.30 14.81
CA LYS A 455 -34.44 29.04 14.58
C LYS A 455 -33.91 29.86 13.41
N TYR A 456 -32.61 30.13 13.41
CA TYR A 456 -31.93 30.67 12.24
C TYR A 456 -31.35 29.56 11.38
N THR A 457 -31.35 29.78 10.07
CA THR A 457 -30.71 28.93 9.08
C THR A 457 -29.74 29.77 8.26
N ALA A 458 -28.45 29.48 8.36
CA ALA A 458 -27.46 30.00 7.43
C ALA A 458 -27.46 29.16 6.16
N VAL A 459 -27.56 29.82 5.01
CA VAL A 459 -27.47 29.23 3.67
C VAL A 459 -26.14 29.67 3.07
N GLY A 460 -25.35 28.71 2.60
CA GLY A 460 -24.12 28.96 1.85
C GLY A 460 -24.20 28.41 0.43
N LYS A 461 -23.04 28.37 -0.22
CA LYS A 461 -22.86 27.83 -1.58
C LYS A 461 -23.61 26.51 -1.78
N LEU A 462 -24.11 26.32 -3.00
CA LEU A 462 -24.89 25.13 -3.40
C LEU A 462 -26.13 24.91 -2.52
N ASN A 463 -26.71 25.99 -1.96
CA ASN A 463 -27.83 25.94 -1.03
C ASN A 463 -27.57 25.05 0.21
N TYR A 464 -26.31 24.93 0.64
CA TYR A 464 -25.99 24.15 1.83
C TYR A 464 -26.44 24.90 3.09
N THR A 465 -27.33 24.28 3.87
CA THR A 465 -27.92 24.92 5.06
C THR A 465 -27.29 24.46 6.38
N VAL A 466 -27.23 25.33 7.37
CA VAL A 466 -26.91 24.98 8.77
C VAL A 466 -27.88 25.70 9.70
N ASP A 467 -28.55 24.94 10.56
CA ASP A 467 -29.57 25.44 11.47
C ASP A 467 -28.99 25.70 12.87
N SER A 468 -29.44 26.77 13.52
CA SER A 468 -29.26 26.98 14.97
C SER A 468 -30.08 25.97 15.78
N ASP A 469 -29.87 25.93 17.09
CA ASP A 469 -30.82 25.24 17.96
C ASP A 469 -32.17 25.97 17.93
N VAL A 470 -33.24 25.21 18.15
CA VAL A 470 -34.61 25.73 18.23
C VAL A 470 -34.81 26.36 19.60
N ILE A 471 -35.46 27.52 19.62
CA ILE A 471 -36.00 28.14 20.83
C ILE A 471 -37.52 28.08 20.82
N HIS A 472 -38.13 28.19 22.00
CA HIS A 472 -39.58 28.14 22.24
C HIS A 472 -40.09 29.46 22.81
#